data_AF-A0A2U1M303-F1
#
_entry.id   AF-A0A2U1M303-F1
#
_cell.length_a   1.000
_cell.length_b   1.000
_cell.length_c   1.000
_cell.angle_alpha   90.00
_cell.angle_beta   90.00
_cell.angle_gamma   90.00
#
_symmetry.space_group_name_H-M   'P 1'
#
loop_
_entity.id
_entity.type
_entity.pdbx_description
1 polymer ?
#
loop_
_entity_poly.entity_id
_entity_poly.type
_entity_poly.pdbx_seq_one_letter_code
_entity_poly.pdbx_strand_id
1 'polypeptide(L)' 'MGLKYLVYKTVAEDSSLMVSYGSHDPVIADPQSLNSRGYQAVRAIYVDEQNMTIDLLKFRATLADALVHLGHLPSTRKL' A
#
# COMPACT_ATOMS: atom_id res chain seq x y z
N MET A 1 -18.52 9.45 -10.37
CA MET A 1 -17.35 10.24 -10.82
C MET A 1 -16.55 9.60 -11.97
N GLY A 2 -17.00 8.50 -12.62
CA GLY A 2 -16.34 7.99 -13.83
C GLY A 2 -14.88 7.49 -13.66
N LEU A 3 -14.36 7.44 -12.43
CA LEU A 3 -13.01 7.03 -12.13
C LEU A 3 -12.90 5.51 -12.11
N LYS A 4 -11.84 4.98 -12.74
CA LYS A 4 -11.46 3.58 -12.63
C LYS A 4 -10.31 3.45 -11.64
N TYR A 5 -10.56 2.79 -10.51
CA TYR A 5 -9.56 2.55 -9.48
C TYR A 5 -8.81 1.26 -9.79
N LEU A 6 -7.48 1.32 -9.68
CA LEU A 6 -6.61 0.16 -9.71
C LEU A 6 -6.04 -0.05 -8.31
N VAL A 7 -6.07 -1.29 -7.84
CA VAL A 7 -5.64 -1.64 -6.49
C VAL A 7 -4.30 -2.34 -6.57
N TYR A 8 -3.30 -1.78 -5.89
CA TYR A 8 -2.10 -2.49 -5.49
C TYR A 8 -2.29 -2.94 -4.04
N LYS A 9 -2.26 -4.25 -3.79
CA LYS A 9 -2.40 -4.80 -2.44
C LYS A 9 -1.03 -4.88 -1.79
N THR A 10 -0.79 -4.00 -0.82
CA THR A 10 0.40 -4.02 0.03
C THR A 10 0.28 -5.10 1.11
N VAL A 11 1.40 -5.58 1.60
CA VAL A 11 1.49 -6.46 2.79
C VAL A 11 2.11 -5.72 3.97
N ALA A 12 2.04 -6.29 5.17
CA ALA A 12 2.54 -5.64 6.38
C ALA A 12 4.06 -5.41 6.32
N GLU A 13 4.78 -6.31 5.66
CA GLU A 13 6.23 -6.25 5.43
C GLU A 13 6.64 -5.10 4.50
N ASP A 14 5.72 -4.58 3.68
CA ASP A 14 5.98 -3.39 2.85
C ASP A 14 6.01 -2.12 3.72
N SER A 15 5.49 -2.17 4.95
CA SER A 15 5.40 -1.03 5.85
C SER A 15 6.66 -0.87 6.71
N SER A 16 7.13 0.37 6.86
CA SER A 16 8.14 0.71 7.86
C SER A 16 7.73 0.34 9.28
N LEU A 17 6.42 0.30 9.57
CA LEU A 17 5.89 -0.04 10.89
C LEU A 17 6.30 -1.45 11.35
N MET A 18 6.46 -2.41 10.42
CA MET A 18 6.94 -3.75 10.77
C MET A 18 8.33 -3.73 11.40
N VAL A 19 9.20 -2.83 10.90
CA VAL A 19 10.55 -2.63 11.44
C VAL A 19 10.53 -1.79 12.72
N SER A 20 9.70 -0.74 12.76
CA SER A 20 9.64 0.20 13.89
C SER A 20 9.03 -0.41 15.17
N TYR A 21 8.00 -1.25 15.02
CA TYR A 21 7.22 -1.76 16.15
C TYR A 21 7.38 -3.28 16.33
N GLY A 22 7.72 -4.03 15.28
CA GLY A 22 7.80 -5.50 15.33
C GLY A 22 6.44 -6.18 15.30
N SER A 23 6.43 -7.49 15.05
CA SER A 23 5.21 -8.24 14.74
C SER A 23 4.21 -8.41 15.89
N HIS A 24 4.63 -8.23 17.14
CA HIS A 24 3.80 -8.44 18.33
C HIS A 24 3.30 -7.14 18.97
N ASP A 25 3.77 -5.99 18.50
CA ASP A 25 3.30 -4.70 19.01
C ASP A 25 1.84 -4.46 18.59
N PRO A 26 0.99 -3.83 19.43
CA PRO A 26 -0.39 -3.54 19.08
C PRO A 26 -0.58 -2.77 17.77
N VAL A 27 0.38 -1.96 17.33
CA VAL A 27 0.36 -1.30 16.01
C VAL A 27 0.33 -2.33 14.86
N ILE A 28 0.80 -3.55 15.07
CA ILE A 28 0.76 -4.61 14.06
C ILE A 28 -0.27 -5.69 14.44
N ALA A 29 -0.21 -6.19 15.67
CA ALA A 29 -0.97 -7.35 16.13
C ALA A 29 -2.42 -7.02 16.55
N ASP A 30 -2.69 -5.79 17.00
CA ASP A 30 -4.03 -5.35 17.39
C ASP A 30 -4.32 -3.89 16.99
N PRO A 31 -4.43 -3.60 15.67
CA PRO A 31 -4.76 -2.25 15.18
C PRO A 31 -6.10 -1.73 15.69
N GLN A 32 -7.01 -2.62 16.09
CA GLN A 32 -8.33 -2.22 16.60
C GLN A 32 -8.23 -1.55 17.97
N SER A 33 -7.32 -2.01 18.83
CA SER A 33 -7.04 -1.31 20.09
C SER A 33 -6.55 0.12 19.87
N LEU A 34 -5.76 0.39 18.82
CA LEU A 34 -5.35 1.75 18.46
C LEU A 34 -6.52 2.55 17.88
N ASN A 35 -7.31 1.96 16.99
CA ASN A 35 -8.50 2.59 16.42
C ASN A 35 -9.49 3.04 17.52
N SER A 36 -9.61 2.27 18.61
CA SER A 36 -10.49 2.60 19.74
C SER A 36 -10.11 3.91 20.44
N ARG A 37 -8.86 4.37 20.28
CA ARG A 37 -8.36 5.64 20.84
C ARG A 37 -8.71 6.86 19.97
N GLY A 38 -9.37 6.64 18.83
CA GLY A 38 -9.84 7.68 17.93
C GLY A 38 -8.88 8.01 16.78
N TYR A 39 -9.42 8.72 15.78
CA TYR A 39 -8.74 8.96 14.51
C TYR A 39 -7.37 9.62 14.63
N GLN A 40 -7.16 10.52 15.61
CA GLN A 40 -5.88 11.21 15.78
C GLN A 40 -4.74 10.25 16.15
N ALA A 41 -5.02 9.25 16.99
CA ALA A 41 -4.03 8.24 17.37
C ALA A 41 -3.64 7.36 16.16
N VAL A 42 -4.62 6.99 15.35
CA VAL A 42 -4.43 6.18 14.14
C VAL A 42 -3.64 6.96 13.10
N ARG A 43 -4.00 8.22 12.88
CA ARG A 43 -3.38 9.10 11.88
C ARG A 43 -1.89 9.30 12.18
N ALA A 44 -1.55 9.60 13.43
CA ALA A 44 -0.17 9.83 13.83
C ALA A 44 0.75 8.67 13.39
N ILE A 45 0.27 7.42 13.50
CA ILE A 45 1.06 6.22 13.22
C ILE A 45 0.93 5.78 11.75
N TYR A 46 -0.27 5.53 11.25
CA TYR A 46 -0.49 4.92 9.92
C TYR A 46 -0.56 5.92 8.77
N VAL A 47 -0.64 7.22 9.04
CA VAL A 47 -0.73 8.24 7.98
C VAL A 47 0.47 9.16 8.01
N ASP A 48 0.82 9.67 9.19
CA ASP A 48 1.86 10.69 9.31
C ASP A 48 3.28 10.08 9.42
N GLU A 49 3.43 8.91 10.09
CA GLU A 49 4.74 8.26 10.30
C GLU A 49 5.03 7.06 9.37
N GLN A 50 3.99 6.39 8.84
CA GLN A 50 4.15 5.19 8.02
C GLN A 50 4.76 5.50 6.66
N ASN A 51 5.80 4.76 6.30
CA ASN A 51 6.35 4.71 4.95
C ASN A 51 6.12 3.33 4.34
N MET A 52 5.89 3.28 3.02
CA MET A 52 5.68 2.04 2.27
C MET A 52 6.82 1.80 1.28
N THR A 53 7.39 0.61 1.30
CA THR A 53 8.36 0.11 0.32
C THR A 53 7.63 -0.79 -0.66
N ILE A 54 7.42 -0.29 -1.88
CA ILE A 54 6.64 -0.99 -2.90
C ILE A 54 7.52 -2.01 -3.64
N ASP A 55 7.03 -3.25 -3.74
CA ASP A 55 7.60 -4.25 -4.63
C ASP A 55 7.30 -3.88 -6.10
N LEU A 56 8.31 -3.34 -6.79
CA LEU A 56 8.19 -2.87 -8.17
C LEU A 56 7.90 -4.00 -9.18
N LEU A 57 8.30 -5.24 -8.89
CA LEU A 57 8.01 -6.37 -9.78
C LEU A 57 6.52 -6.69 -9.77
N LYS A 58 5.89 -6.68 -8.59
CA LYS A 58 4.44 -6.85 -8.45
C LYS A 58 3.68 -5.62 -8.95
N PHE A 59 4.16 -4.43 -8.61
CA PHE A 59 3.51 -3.18 -8.99
C PHE A 59 3.50 -2.94 -10.51
N ARG A 60 4.47 -3.51 -11.24
CA ARG A 60 4.53 -3.45 -12.70
C ARG A 60 3.22 -3.86 -13.38
N ALA A 61 2.53 -4.88 -12.88
CA ALA A 61 1.26 -5.32 -13.47
C ALA A 61 0.19 -4.23 -13.36
N THR A 62 0.06 -3.64 -12.17
CA THR A 62 -0.88 -2.53 -11.91
C THR A 62 -0.56 -1.30 -12.75
N LEU A 63 0.73 -0.96 -12.92
CA LEU A 63 1.16 0.13 -13.81
C LEU A 63 0.85 -0.15 -15.29
N ALA A 64 1.05 -1.38 -15.75
CA ALA A 64 0.71 -1.76 -17.12
C ALA A 64 -0.79 -1.60 -17.38
N ASP A 65 -1.64 -2.05 -16.45
CA ASP A 65 -3.09 -1.87 -16.54
C ASP A 65 -3.49 -0.38 -16.53
N ALA A 66 -2.81 0.43 -15.71
CA ALA A 66 -3.02 1.88 -15.67
C ALA A 66 -2.73 2.52 -17.02
N LEU A 67 -1.61 2.17 -17.64
CA LEU A 67 -1.20 2.69 -18.95
C LEU A 67 -2.20 2.30 -20.05
N VAL A 68 -2.72 1.07 -20.04
CA VAL A 68 -3.78 0.63 -20.95
C VAL A 68 -5.03 1.50 -20.80
N HIS A 69 -5.44 1.82 -19.57
CA HIS A 69 -6.57 2.72 -19.33
C HIS A 69 -6.33 4.16 -19.74
N LEU A 70 -5.06 4.58 -19.83
CA LEU A 70 -4.66 5.87 -20.38
C LEU A 70 -4.48 5.85 -21.92
N GLY A 71 -4.85 4.76 -22.59
CA GLY A 71 -4.77 4.63 -24.05
C GLY A 71 -3.38 4.27 -24.58
N HIS A 72 -2.45 3.87 -23.72
CA HIS A 72 -1.13 3.39 -24.16
C HIS A 72 -1.24 1.90 -24.55
N LEU A 73 -0.74 1.54 -25.73
CA LEU A 73 -0.66 0.15 -26.15
C LEU A 73 0.58 -0.51 -25.50
N PRO A 74 0.44 -1.72 -24.92
CA PRO A 74 1.60 -2.44 -24.42
C PRO A 74 2.53 -2.74 -25.60
N SER A 75 3.75 -2.18 -25.57
CA SER A 75 4.78 -2.51 -26.54
C SER A 75 5.06 -4.00 -26.43
N THR A 76 4.61 -4.77 -27.42
CA THR A 76 4.96 -6.18 -27.60
C THR A 76 6.46 -6.26 -27.83
N ARG A 77 7.24 -6.50 -26.78
CA ARG A 77 8.58 -7.07 -26.97
C ARG A 77 8.37 -8.50 -27.41
N LYS A 78 8.50 -8.75 -28.72
CA LYS A 78 8.87 -10.07 -29.23
C LYS A 78 10.22 -10.40 -28.60
N LEU A 79 10.24 -11.48 -27.81
CA LEU A 79 11.46 -12.24 -27.56
C LEU A 79 11.86 -12.96 -28.84
#